data_AF-S2JMK0-F1
#
_entry.id   AF-S2JMK0-F1
#
_cell.length_a   1.000
_cell.length_b   1.000
_cell.length_c   1.000
_cell.angle_alpha   90.00
_cell.angle_beta   90.00
_cell.angle_gamma   90.00
#
_symmetry.space_group_name_H-M   'P 1'
#
loop_
_entity.id
_entity.type
_entity.pdbx_description
1 polymer ?
#
loop_
_entity_poly.entity_id
_entity_poly.type
_entity_poly.pdbx_seq_one_letter_code
_entity_poly.pdbx_strand_id
1 'polypeptide(L)'
;MDSRNNINTEKVPLSSENFLSLQSRLQDYVKEVLQQPMIDSPEERVLIESEMDQWTTNVFRDLRENLAFTDTESIDNRVKVNPVEPTDEELKKAVKSRELSFANNLSKLVRYRAQVPRVVAKLSKEIYETESLEAEKIKLESPTVEEYRKLEL
;
A
#
# COMPACT_ATOMS: atom_id res chain seq x y z
N MET A 1 14.95 22.60 22.21
CA MET A 1 13.57 22.87 22.61
C MET A 1 12.83 23.43 21.42
N ASP A 2 11.66 22.86 21.18
CA ASP A 2 10.88 22.90 19.96
C ASP A 2 10.42 24.30 19.55
N SER A 3 10.43 24.54 18.24
CA SER A 3 9.42 25.41 17.63
C SER A 3 8.94 24.76 16.32
N ARG A 4 8.25 23.64 16.47
CA ARG A 4 7.25 23.16 15.52
C ARG A 4 6.08 24.12 15.59
N ASN A 5 5.85 24.90 14.54
CA ASN A 5 4.54 25.38 14.07
C ASN A 5 4.75 26.48 13.04
N ASN A 6 5.22 26.06 11.86
CA ASN A 6 5.03 26.86 10.64
C ASN A 6 4.00 26.10 9.79
N ILE A 7 2.77 26.00 10.32
CA ILE A 7 1.63 25.48 9.56
C ILE A 7 1.16 26.66 8.72
N ASN A 8 1.32 26.57 7.40
CA ASN A 8 0.70 27.47 6.43
C ASN A 8 -0.75 27.77 6.84
N THR A 9 -1.01 28.98 7.31
CA THR A 9 -2.31 29.45 7.84
C THR A 9 -3.39 29.61 6.77
N GLU A 10 -3.13 29.24 5.51
CA GLU A 10 -4.05 29.41 4.39
C GLU A 10 -4.90 28.16 4.08
N LYS A 11 -4.51 26.97 4.57
CA LYS A 11 -5.17 25.70 4.22
C LYS A 11 -5.93 25.12 5.39
N VAL A 12 -7.17 24.71 5.15
CA VAL A 12 -8.01 24.09 6.19
C VAL A 12 -7.52 22.65 6.43
N PRO A 13 -7.22 22.27 7.69
CA PRO A 13 -6.81 20.92 8.02
C PRO A 13 -8.00 19.95 7.92
N LEU A 14 -7.79 18.81 7.26
CA LEU A 14 -8.81 17.77 7.12
C LEU A 14 -8.15 16.39 7.06
N SER A 15 -8.78 15.35 7.62
CA SER A 15 -8.31 13.98 7.40
C SER A 15 -8.78 13.45 6.04
N SER A 16 -8.00 12.54 5.46
CA SER A 16 -8.32 11.85 4.21
C SER A 16 -9.63 11.06 4.34
N GLU A 17 -9.87 10.45 5.50
CA GLU A 17 -11.13 9.77 5.82
C GLU A 17 -12.34 10.71 5.73
N ASN A 18 -12.27 11.89 6.35
CA ASN A 18 -13.36 12.86 6.33
C ASN A 18 -13.60 13.41 4.92
N PHE A 19 -12.53 13.63 4.15
CA PHE A 19 -12.63 14.08 2.76
C PHE A 19 -13.31 13.04 1.87
N LEU A 20 -12.91 11.77 1.97
CA LEU A 20 -13.52 10.68 1.21
C LEU A 20 -14.96 10.42 1.64
N SER A 21 -15.26 10.53 2.93
CA SER A 21 -16.63 10.44 3.45
C SER A 21 -17.51 11.54 2.87
N LEU A 22 -17.01 12.78 2.80
CA LEU A 22 -17.72 13.90 2.17
C LEU A 22 -17.98 13.65 0.68
N GLN A 23 -16.99 13.11 -0.03
CA GLN A 23 -17.11 12.75 -1.44
C GLN A 23 -18.19 11.68 -1.67
N SER A 24 -18.15 10.59 -0.88
CA SER A 24 -19.16 9.53 -0.96
C SER A 24 -20.56 10.07 -0.68
N ARG A 25 -20.73 10.86 0.38
CA ARG A 25 -22.04 11.43 0.74
C ARG A 25 -22.61 12.34 -0.35
N LEU A 26 -21.76 13.13 -1.01
CA LEU A 26 -22.22 13.98 -2.11
C LEU A 26 -22.63 13.14 -3.32
N GLN A 27 -21.87 12.08 -3.64
CA GLN A 27 -22.22 11.15 -4.72
C GLN A 27 -23.53 10.40 -4.44
N ASP A 28 -23.73 9.97 -3.19
CA ASP A 28 -24.98 9.31 -2.77
C ASP A 28 -26.16 10.27 -2.88
N TYR A 29 -26.00 11.53 -2.45
CA TYR A 29 -27.02 12.57 -2.61
C TYR A 29 -27.35 12.85 -4.09
N VAL A 30 -26.34 12.96 -4.96
CA VAL A 30 -26.55 13.16 -6.41
C VAL A 30 -27.36 11.99 -6.99
N LYS A 31 -27.05 10.75 -6.61
CA LYS A 31 -27.82 9.57 -7.03
C LYS A 31 -29.26 9.61 -6.52
N GLU A 32 -29.49 10.01 -5.28
CA GLU A 32 -30.84 10.17 -4.73
C GLU A 32 -31.65 11.22 -5.50
N VAL A 33 -31.04 12.36 -5.85
CA VAL A 33 -31.69 13.41 -6.65
C VAL A 33 -32.02 12.92 -8.07
N LEU A 34 -31.10 12.20 -8.71
CA LEU A 34 -31.31 11.63 -10.05
C LEU A 34 -32.41 10.56 -10.09
N GLN A 35 -32.70 9.92 -8.96
CA GLN A 35 -33.78 8.93 -8.82
C GLN A 35 -35.14 9.57 -8.55
N GLN A 36 -35.22 10.89 -8.32
CA GLN A 36 -36.50 11.55 -8.07
C GLN A 36 -37.40 11.51 -9.31
N PRO A 37 -38.72 11.33 -9.12
CA PRO A 37 -39.70 11.20 -10.21
C PRO A 37 -39.89 12.50 -11.03
N MET A 38 -39.15 13.56 -10.73
CA MET A 38 -39.19 14.81 -11.47
C MET A 38 -38.41 14.74 -12.80
N ILE A 39 -37.55 13.73 -12.97
CA ILE A 39 -36.79 13.48 -14.21
C ILE A 39 -37.40 12.27 -14.91
N ASP A 40 -38.40 12.52 -15.75
CA ASP A 40 -39.18 11.48 -16.44
C ASP A 40 -38.46 10.91 -17.67
N SER A 41 -37.51 11.65 -18.27
CA SER A 41 -36.75 11.20 -19.44
C SER A 41 -35.45 10.47 -19.04
N PRO A 42 -35.25 9.20 -19.46
CA PRO A 42 -34.01 8.46 -19.22
C PRO A 42 -32.77 9.13 -19.84
N GLU A 43 -32.93 9.77 -20.99
CA GLU A 43 -31.83 10.44 -21.72
C GLU A 43 -31.38 11.71 -21.01
N GLU A 44 -32.35 12.47 -20.47
CA GLU A 44 -32.09 13.65 -19.65
C GLU A 44 -31.41 13.28 -18.34
N ARG A 45 -31.81 12.15 -17.73
CA ARG A 45 -31.17 11.64 -16.52
C ARG A 45 -29.68 11.31 -16.72
N VAL A 46 -29.32 10.66 -17.83
CA VAL A 46 -27.93 10.33 -18.15
C VAL A 46 -27.09 11.58 -18.42
N LEU A 47 -27.67 12.59 -19.08
CA LEU A 47 -27.00 13.86 -19.31
C LEU A 47 -26.72 14.60 -18.00
N ILE A 48 -27.73 14.72 -17.13
CA ILE A 48 -27.60 15.37 -15.81
C ILE A 48 -26.62 14.60 -14.92
N GLU A 49 -26.64 13.26 -14.96
CA GLU A 49 -25.67 12.43 -14.23
C GLU A 49 -24.23 12.74 -14.65
N SER A 50 -23.97 12.82 -15.96
CA SER A 50 -22.64 13.17 -16.48
C SER A 50 -22.20 14.57 -16.09
N GLU A 51 -23.09 15.56 -16.14
CA GLU A 51 -22.79 16.94 -15.74
C GLU A 51 -22.52 17.06 -14.23
N MET A 52 -23.32 16.37 -13.41
CA MET A 52 -23.17 16.36 -11.95
C MET A 52 -21.89 15.65 -11.50
N ASP A 53 -21.49 14.58 -12.18
CA ASP A 53 -20.22 13.90 -11.92
C ASP A 53 -19.03 14.82 -12.25
N GLN A 54 -19.10 15.53 -13.38
CA GLN A 54 -18.06 16.49 -13.76
C GLN A 54 -17.98 17.65 -12.76
N TRP A 55 -19.12 18.18 -12.34
CA TRP A 55 -19.19 19.23 -11.31
C TRP A 55 -18.61 18.78 -9.98
N THR A 56 -19.05 17.62 -9.50
CA THR A 56 -18.58 17.02 -8.24
C THR A 56 -17.06 16.82 -8.28
N THR A 57 -16.54 16.31 -9.40
CA THR A 57 -15.10 16.11 -9.59
C THR A 57 -14.32 17.43 -9.52
N ASN A 58 -14.84 18.50 -10.14
CA ASN A 58 -14.19 19.82 -10.10
C ASN A 58 -14.20 20.39 -8.68
N VAL A 59 -15.33 20.33 -7.97
CA VAL A 59 -15.44 20.81 -6.57
C VAL A 59 -14.44 20.10 -5.66
N PHE A 60 -14.34 18.77 -5.73
CA PHE A 60 -13.40 18.03 -4.89
C PHE A 60 -11.93 18.23 -5.30
N ARG A 61 -11.65 18.48 -6.59
CA ARG A 61 -10.31 18.87 -7.02
C ARG A 61 -9.90 20.21 -6.39
N ASP A 62 -10.77 21.20 -6.49
CA ASP A 62 -10.48 22.56 -6.03
C ASP A 62 -10.41 22.60 -4.49
N LEU A 63 -11.27 21.84 -3.79
CA LEU A 63 -11.17 21.62 -2.35
C LEU A 63 -9.83 20.98 -1.98
N ARG A 64 -9.41 19.91 -2.67
CA ARG A 64 -8.13 19.23 -2.39
C ARG A 64 -6.93 20.16 -2.51
N GLU A 65 -6.94 21.09 -3.44
CA GLU A 65 -5.84 22.05 -3.64
C GLU A 65 -5.73 23.06 -2.48
N ASN A 66 -6.84 23.34 -1.80
CA ASN A 66 -6.96 24.27 -0.68
C ASN A 66 -6.96 23.61 0.71
N LEU A 67 -6.95 22.27 0.77
CA LEU A 67 -6.92 21.50 2.02
C LEU A 67 -5.51 21.04 2.39
N ALA A 68 -5.26 20.92 3.69
CA ALA A 68 -4.07 20.30 4.25
C ALA A 68 -4.44 18.95 4.88
N PHE A 69 -4.01 17.84 4.27
CA PHE A 69 -4.26 16.50 4.80
C PHE A 69 -3.36 16.22 6.00
N THR A 70 -3.97 16.05 7.17
CA THR A 70 -3.25 15.90 8.45
C THR A 70 -2.78 14.47 8.73
N ASP A 71 -3.31 13.49 7.99
CA ASP A 71 -3.08 12.05 8.19
C ASP A 71 -2.10 11.43 7.18
N THR A 72 -1.64 12.19 6.20
CA THR A 72 -0.58 11.73 5.29
C THR A 72 0.79 12.08 5.86
N GLU A 73 1.42 11.10 6.51
CA GLU A 73 2.84 11.16 6.86
C GLU A 73 3.68 11.23 5.57
N SER A 74 4.06 12.43 5.14
CA SER A 74 5.14 12.70 4.17
C SER A 74 5.06 12.06 2.77
N ILE A 75 4.04 11.27 2.44
CA ILE A 75 3.88 10.71 1.10
C ILE A 75 3.20 11.76 0.23
N ASP A 76 4.00 12.30 -0.68
CA ASP A 76 3.62 13.26 -1.71
C ASP A 76 2.38 12.77 -2.48
N ASN A 77 1.21 13.31 -2.12
CA ASN A 77 -0.09 13.04 -2.73
C ASN A 77 -0.20 13.52 -4.19
N ARG A 78 0.90 13.88 -4.86
CA ARG A 78 0.93 14.20 -6.30
C ARG A 78 0.75 13.00 -7.20
N VAL A 79 0.79 11.76 -6.69
CA VAL A 79 0.40 10.57 -7.47
C VAL A 79 -1.13 10.46 -7.48
N LYS A 80 -1.78 11.35 -8.23
CA LYS A 80 -3.11 11.03 -8.78
C LYS A 80 -2.90 9.88 -9.76
N VAL A 81 -3.52 8.73 -9.50
CA VAL A 81 -3.94 7.83 -10.58
C VAL A 81 -4.95 8.64 -11.38
N ASN A 82 -4.56 9.11 -12.55
CA ASN A 82 -5.42 9.88 -13.43
C ASN A 82 -6.54 8.93 -13.91
N PRO A 83 -7.83 9.17 -13.60
CA PRO A 83 -8.91 8.29 -14.02
C PRO A 83 -9.31 8.50 -15.49
N VAL A 84 -8.66 9.44 -16.19
CA VAL A 84 -8.87 9.66 -17.62
C VAL A 84 -8.23 8.49 -18.37
N GLU A 85 -9.07 7.58 -18.87
CA GLU A 85 -8.65 6.63 -19.90
C GLU A 85 -7.92 7.40 -21.00
N PRO A 86 -6.67 7.03 -21.37
CA PRO A 86 -5.97 7.70 -22.44
C PRO A 86 -6.83 7.63 -23.71
N THR A 87 -7.20 8.75 -24.32
CA THR A 87 -7.97 8.74 -25.58
C THR A 87 -7.20 8.07 -26.72
N ASP A 88 -5.88 7.88 -26.54
CA ASP A 88 -4.95 7.18 -27.40
C ASP A 88 -4.95 5.66 -27.10
N GLU A 89 -5.36 4.86 -28.09
CA GLU A 89 -5.43 3.40 -28.01
C GLU A 89 -4.07 2.71 -27.80
N GLU A 90 -2.96 3.30 -28.26
CA GLU A 90 -1.63 2.76 -27.98
C GLU A 90 -1.25 2.98 -26.51
N LEU A 91 -1.57 4.16 -25.97
CA LEU A 91 -1.32 4.48 -24.58
C LEU A 91 -2.20 3.63 -23.64
N LYS A 92 -3.46 3.36 -24.01
CA LYS A 92 -4.34 2.41 -23.29
C LYS A 92 -3.72 1.02 -23.18
N LYS A 93 -3.21 0.47 -24.29
CA LYS A 93 -2.55 -0.84 -24.29
C LYS A 93 -1.27 -0.84 -23.44
N ALA A 94 -0.48 0.22 -23.50
CA ALA A 94 0.73 0.37 -22.71
C ALA A 94 0.44 0.45 -21.19
N VAL A 95 -0.58 1.21 -20.79
CA VAL A 95 -1.03 1.31 -19.39
C VAL A 95 -1.54 -0.03 -18.89
N LYS A 96 -2.46 -0.68 -19.62
CA LYS A 96 -2.98 -2.01 -19.24
C LYS A 96 -1.86 -3.06 -19.12
N SER A 97 -0.88 -3.03 -20.02
CA SER A 97 0.27 -3.93 -19.96
C SER A 97 1.13 -3.69 -18.71
N ARG A 98 1.37 -2.42 -18.35
CA ARG A 98 2.10 -2.08 -17.11
C ARG A 98 1.32 -2.43 -15.85
N GLU A 99 0.01 -2.19 -15.83
CA GLU A 99 -0.86 -2.57 -14.71
C GLU A 99 -0.85 -4.08 -14.50
N LEU A 100 -0.95 -4.86 -15.58
CA LEU A 100 -0.89 -6.32 -15.52
C LEU A 100 0.48 -6.80 -15.01
N SER A 101 1.57 -6.19 -15.48
CA SER A 101 2.93 -6.48 -15.02
C SER A 101 3.09 -6.15 -13.53
N PHE A 102 2.58 -4.99 -13.09
CA PHE A 102 2.60 -4.58 -11.70
C PHE A 102 1.81 -5.54 -10.81
N ALA A 103 0.58 -5.90 -11.19
CA ALA A 103 -0.24 -6.86 -10.47
C ALA A 103 0.42 -8.23 -10.34
N ASN A 104 1.03 -8.73 -11.42
CA ASN A 104 1.78 -9.99 -11.41
C ASN A 104 2.99 -9.93 -10.48
N ASN A 105 3.74 -8.84 -10.50
CA ASN A 105 4.89 -8.66 -9.63
C ASN A 105 4.48 -8.53 -8.16
N LEU A 106 3.41 -7.81 -7.87
CA LEU A 106 2.87 -7.68 -6.52
C LEU A 106 2.41 -9.04 -5.97
N SER A 107 1.70 -9.83 -6.78
CA SER A 107 1.26 -11.18 -6.41
C SER A 107 2.45 -12.11 -6.09
N LYS A 108 3.51 -12.07 -6.91
CA LYS A 108 4.76 -12.79 -6.62
C LYS A 108 5.39 -12.32 -5.31
N LEU A 109 5.48 -11.01 -5.10
CA LEU A 109 6.09 -10.43 -3.91
C LEU A 109 5.35 -10.81 -2.62
N VAL A 110 4.01 -10.81 -2.65
CA VAL A 110 3.18 -11.28 -1.53
C VAL A 110 3.42 -12.77 -1.25
N ARG A 111 3.45 -13.61 -2.28
CA ARG A 111 3.77 -15.05 -2.13
C ARG A 111 5.17 -15.26 -1.54
N TYR A 112 6.17 -14.56 -2.05
CA TYR A 112 7.54 -14.67 -1.53
C TYR A 112 7.64 -14.18 -0.07
N ARG A 113 7.00 -13.06 0.29
CA ARG A 113 6.98 -12.58 1.68
C ARG A 113 6.34 -13.58 2.65
N ALA A 114 5.33 -14.33 2.20
CA ALA A 114 4.69 -15.35 3.02
C ALA A 114 5.51 -16.66 3.10
N GLN A 115 6.14 -17.07 1.99
CA GLN A 115 6.77 -18.40 1.88
C GLN A 115 8.25 -18.40 2.26
N VAL A 116 9.01 -17.39 1.84
CA VAL A 116 10.48 -17.37 2.00
C VAL A 116 10.89 -17.44 3.47
N PRO A 117 10.31 -16.68 4.41
CA PRO A 117 10.71 -16.78 5.82
C PRO A 117 10.52 -18.19 6.38
N ARG A 118 9.44 -18.87 5.99
CA ARG A 118 9.15 -20.24 6.44
C ARG A 118 10.13 -21.26 5.84
N VAL A 119 10.46 -21.12 4.56
CA VAL A 119 11.42 -22.00 3.87
C VAL A 119 12.82 -21.80 4.46
N VAL A 120 13.24 -20.54 4.66
CA VAL A 120 14.52 -20.20 5.28
C VAL A 120 14.59 -20.74 6.70
N ALA A 121 13.57 -20.52 7.52
CA ALA A 121 13.53 -21.04 8.90
C ALA A 121 13.63 -22.57 8.95
N LYS A 122 12.96 -23.27 8.01
CA LYS A 122 13.04 -24.74 7.93
C LYS A 122 14.45 -25.21 7.55
N LEU A 123 15.06 -24.60 6.54
CA LEU A 123 16.44 -24.89 6.12
C LEU A 123 17.45 -24.60 7.24
N SER A 124 17.32 -23.45 7.91
CA SER A 124 18.17 -23.12 9.05
C SER A 124 18.06 -24.15 10.16
N LYS A 125 16.83 -24.60 10.48
CA LYS A 125 16.61 -25.65 11.48
C LYS A 125 17.30 -26.97 11.08
N GLU A 126 17.15 -27.40 9.83
CA GLU A 126 17.80 -28.62 9.33
C GLU A 126 19.34 -28.54 9.46
N ILE A 127 19.93 -27.40 9.09
CA ILE A 127 21.39 -27.16 9.22
C ILE A 127 21.83 -27.26 10.69
N TYR A 128 21.12 -26.59 11.61
CA TYR A 128 21.46 -26.64 13.04
C TYR A 128 21.34 -28.05 13.62
N GLU A 129 20.31 -28.81 13.24
CA GLU A 129 20.13 -30.19 13.69
C GLU A 129 21.26 -31.10 13.17
N THR A 130 21.71 -30.90 11.91
CA THR A 130 22.86 -31.64 11.37
C THR A 130 24.17 -31.29 12.07
N GLU A 131 24.47 -30.01 12.29
CA GLU A 131 25.68 -29.59 13.00
C GLU A 131 25.71 -30.09 14.45
N SER A 132 24.55 -30.10 15.12
CA SER A 132 24.40 -30.66 16.48
C SER A 132 24.71 -32.15 16.52
N LEU A 133 24.19 -32.93 15.57
CA LEU A 133 24.45 -34.37 15.48
C LEU A 133 25.92 -34.68 15.16
N GLU A 134 26.60 -33.83 14.41
CA GLU A 134 28.05 -33.95 14.18
C GLU A 134 28.84 -33.64 15.44
N ALA A 135 28.47 -32.60 16.19
CA ALA A 135 29.09 -32.25 17.46
C ALA A 135 28.95 -33.37 18.52
N GLU A 136 27.79 -34.03 18.60
CA GLU A 136 27.56 -35.17 19.48
C GLU A 136 28.41 -36.41 19.14
N LYS A 137 28.85 -36.55 17.88
CA LYS A 137 29.73 -37.65 17.45
C LYS A 137 31.21 -37.38 17.70
N ILE A 138 31.58 -36.17 18.13
CA ILE A 138 32.95 -35.86 18.52
C ILE A 138 33.24 -36.60 19.83
N LYS A 139 33.97 -37.71 19.75
CA LYS A 139 34.59 -38.31 20.92
C LYS A 139 35.65 -37.35 21.45
N LEU A 140 35.33 -36.70 22.57
CA LEU A 140 36.34 -36.05 23.39
C LEU A 140 37.20 -37.15 24.01
N GLU A 141 38.39 -37.39 23.44
CA GLU A 141 39.42 -38.13 24.16
C GLU A 141 39.85 -37.27 25.35
N SER A 142 39.39 -37.65 26.53
CA SER A 142 39.92 -37.10 27.78
C SER A 142 41.40 -37.49 27.87
N PRO A 143 42.32 -36.54 28.10
CA PRO A 143 43.73 -36.86 28.25
C PRO A 143 43.87 -37.93 29.34
N THR A 144 44.60 -38.99 29.07
CA THR A 144 44.87 -40.00 30.09
C THR A 144 45.71 -39.37 31.21
N VAL A 145 45.53 -39.86 32.43
CA VAL A 145 46.18 -39.33 33.65
C VAL A 145 47.71 -39.24 33.53
N GLU A 146 48.31 -40.03 32.63
CA GLU A 146 49.74 -40.03 32.34
C GLU A 146 50.23 -38.82 31.52
N GLU A 147 49.37 -38.23 30.67
CA GLU A 147 49.72 -37.04 29.88
C GLU A 147 49.70 -35.76 30.72
N TYR A 148 48.79 -35.67 31.69
CA TYR A 148 48.76 -34.57 32.67
C TYR A 148 50.05 -34.50 33.50
N ARG A 149 50.63 -35.65 33.89
CA ARG A 149 51.89 -35.68 34.66
C ARG A 149 53.12 -35.20 33.89
N LYS A 150 53.10 -35.22 32.56
CA LYS A 150 54.22 -34.71 31.74
C LYS A 150 54.17 -33.20 31.51
N LEU A 151 53.03 -32.57 31.78
CA LEU A 151 52.83 -31.12 31.63
C LEU A 151 53.09 -30.34 32.93
N GLU A 152 53.28 -31.04 34.06
CA GLU A 152 53.58 -30.45 35.38
C GLU A 152 55.09 -30.49 35.75
N LEU A 153 55.98 -30.87 34.82
CA LEU A 153 57.45 -30.83 34.93
C LEU A 153 58.05 -29.96 33.84
#